data_AF-A0A060RAZ6-F1
#
_entry.id   AF-A0A060RAZ6-F1
#
_cell.length_a   1.000
_cell.length_b   1.000
_cell.length_c   1.000
_cell.angle_alpha   90.00
_cell.angle_beta   90.00
_cell.angle_gamma   90.00
#
_symmetry.space_group_name_H-M   'P 1'
#
loop_
_entity.id
_entity.type
_entity.pdbx_description
1 polymer ?
#
loop_
_entity_poly.entity_id
_entity_poly.type
_entity_poly.pdbx_seq_one_letter_code
_entity_poly.pdbx_strand_id
1 'polypeptide(L)'
;MQSRLCVEIARAVALAGQSIEVNDLKFAAFELSQEIQRSFRELTLAEIAIAIDSGVKGKFGDYYGINVVSIIKWLNAYQESDIRKLCFTSYRKMLELKALPQQTSKSEAEIYQSNRLYAIEKFDGFLRDGYFDDWGNCTYSFLAEQQILNLTLEDKHRIYELARRRVTANLRESVVKDSTVRHILKQIEMGDGSDIYRVKMQAQKIALRDFFEMLRSQNRHLSEIIKDKIV
;
A
#
# COMPACT_ATOMS: atom_id res chain seq x y z
N MET A 1 -22.62 10.74 -10.48
CA MET A 1 -22.65 10.24 -11.88
C MET A 1 -23.83 10.84 -12.64
N GLN A 2 -25.06 10.69 -12.13
CA GLN A 2 -26.29 11.21 -12.74
C GLN A 2 -26.23 12.70 -13.12
N SER A 3 -25.75 13.59 -12.23
CA SER A 3 -25.64 15.02 -12.54
C SER A 3 -24.73 15.34 -13.73
N ARG A 4 -23.69 14.53 -13.97
CA ARG A 4 -22.81 14.70 -15.13
C ARG A 4 -23.42 14.10 -16.40
N LEU A 5 -24.18 13.02 -16.29
CA LEU A 5 -24.95 12.47 -17.42
C LEU A 5 -26.01 13.47 -17.91
N CYS A 6 -26.67 14.20 -17.01
CA CYS A 6 -27.58 15.29 -17.41
C CYS A 6 -26.87 16.32 -18.30
N VAL A 7 -25.63 16.68 -17.99
CA VAL A 7 -24.85 17.65 -18.77
C VAL A 7 -24.52 17.08 -20.15
N GLU A 8 -24.07 15.83 -20.24
CA GLU A 8 -23.73 15.20 -21.52
C GLU A 8 -24.95 14.98 -22.41
N ILE A 9 -26.09 14.58 -21.83
CA ILE A 9 -27.35 14.41 -22.58
C ILE A 9 -27.88 15.78 -23.03
N ALA A 10 -27.86 16.81 -22.17
CA ALA A 10 -28.27 18.16 -22.56
C ALA A 10 -27.39 18.72 -23.68
N ARG A 11 -26.07 18.51 -23.60
CA ARG A 11 -25.12 18.89 -24.66
C ARG A 11 -25.44 18.17 -25.97
N ALA A 12 -25.70 16.87 -25.92
CA ALA A 12 -26.08 16.08 -27.09
C ALA A 12 -27.38 16.60 -27.72
N VAL A 13 -28.39 16.91 -26.90
CA VAL A 13 -29.69 17.46 -27.34
C VAL A 13 -29.50 18.80 -28.04
N ALA A 14 -28.69 19.69 -27.46
CA ALA A 14 -28.37 20.97 -28.07
C ALA A 14 -27.61 20.82 -29.41
N LEU A 15 -26.65 19.89 -29.49
CA LEU A 15 -25.92 19.60 -30.73
C LEU A 15 -26.82 19.05 -31.84
N ALA A 16 -27.86 18.29 -31.46
CA ALA A 16 -28.87 17.80 -32.39
C ALA A 16 -29.91 18.86 -32.78
N GLY A 17 -29.83 20.08 -32.25
CA GLY A 17 -30.81 21.15 -32.48
C GLY A 17 -32.18 20.86 -31.84
N GLN A 18 -32.23 19.95 -30.86
CA GLN A 18 -33.46 19.56 -30.16
C GLN A 18 -33.58 20.32 -28.83
N SER A 19 -34.79 20.40 -28.28
CA SER A 19 -35.05 20.88 -26.93
C SER A 19 -35.57 19.74 -26.07
N ILE A 20 -35.13 19.67 -24.81
CA ILE A 20 -35.59 18.68 -23.83
C ILE A 20 -36.03 19.39 -22.55
N GLU A 21 -37.18 18.97 -22.02
CA GLU A 21 -37.67 19.44 -20.73
C GLU A 21 -36.78 18.93 -19.58
N VAL A 22 -36.65 19.72 -18.53
CA VAL A 22 -35.71 19.43 -17.42
C VAL A 22 -36.07 18.13 -16.71
N ASN A 23 -37.36 17.80 -16.59
CA ASN A 23 -37.81 16.57 -15.94
C ASN A 23 -37.51 15.33 -16.79
N ASP A 24 -37.69 15.42 -18.11
CA ASP A 24 -37.39 14.33 -19.04
C ASP A 24 -35.88 14.07 -19.12
N LEU A 25 -35.07 15.14 -19.07
CA LEU A 25 -33.62 15.03 -18.98
C LEU A 25 -33.19 14.30 -17.70
N LYS A 26 -33.76 14.66 -16.56
CA LYS A 26 -33.45 14.03 -15.26
C LYS A 26 -33.86 12.55 -15.25
N PHE A 27 -35.02 12.24 -15.82
CA PHE A 27 -35.50 10.87 -15.97
C PHE A 27 -34.56 10.05 -16.86
N ALA A 28 -34.23 10.55 -18.06
CA ALA A 28 -33.32 9.88 -18.98
C ALA A 28 -31.93 9.65 -18.34
N ALA A 29 -31.39 10.64 -17.63
CA ALA A 29 -30.12 10.51 -16.92
C ALA A 29 -30.19 9.50 -15.76
N PHE A 30 -31.33 9.40 -15.07
CA PHE A 30 -31.54 8.40 -14.03
C PHE A 30 -31.53 6.99 -14.61
N GLU A 31 -32.38 6.72 -15.61
CA GLU A 31 -32.48 5.42 -16.27
C GLU A 31 -31.15 4.99 -16.90
N LEU A 32 -30.47 5.91 -17.60
CA LEU A 32 -29.15 5.63 -18.14
C LEU A 32 -28.12 5.34 -17.06
N SER A 33 -28.18 6.03 -15.91
CA SER A 33 -27.25 5.73 -14.81
C SER A 33 -27.43 4.33 -14.24
N GLN A 34 -28.68 3.85 -14.14
CA GLN A 34 -28.99 2.49 -13.71
C GLN A 34 -28.50 1.47 -14.74
N GLU A 35 -28.75 1.72 -16.02
CA GLU A 35 -28.34 0.83 -17.10
C GLU A 35 -26.81 0.76 -17.23
N ILE A 36 -26.12 1.89 -17.13
CA ILE A 36 -24.66 1.94 -17.14
C ILE A 36 -24.08 1.13 -15.97
N GLN A 37 -24.67 1.26 -14.78
CA GLN A 37 -24.26 0.48 -13.62
C GLN A 37 -24.57 -1.01 -13.76
N ARG A 38 -25.48 -1.44 -14.62
CA ARG A 38 -25.81 -2.86 -14.83
C ARG A 38 -24.98 -3.46 -15.95
N SER A 39 -24.98 -2.83 -17.12
CA SER A 39 -24.52 -3.41 -18.38
C SER A 39 -23.23 -2.79 -18.90
N PHE A 40 -22.85 -1.59 -18.43
CA PHE A 40 -21.69 -0.84 -18.93
C PHE A 40 -20.70 -0.43 -17.83
N ARG A 41 -20.53 -1.28 -16.79
CA ARG A 41 -19.70 -0.99 -15.61
C ARG A 41 -18.25 -0.63 -15.93
N GLU A 42 -17.73 -1.12 -17.04
CA GLU A 42 -16.35 -0.88 -17.48
C GLU A 42 -16.19 0.42 -18.27
N LEU A 43 -17.28 1.11 -18.61
CA LEU A 43 -17.19 2.41 -19.28
C LEU A 43 -17.01 3.52 -18.25
N THR A 44 -15.96 4.30 -18.45
CA THR A 44 -15.76 5.56 -17.75
C THR A 44 -16.72 6.62 -18.27
N LEU A 45 -16.96 7.66 -17.47
CA LEU A 45 -17.80 8.79 -17.88
C LEU A 45 -17.25 9.50 -19.14
N ALA A 46 -15.93 9.55 -19.31
CA ALA A 46 -15.31 10.13 -20.50
C ALA A 46 -15.62 9.30 -21.76
N GLU A 47 -15.55 7.97 -21.66
CA GLU A 47 -15.94 7.08 -22.75
C GLU A 47 -17.43 7.19 -23.10
N ILE A 48 -18.29 7.34 -22.08
CA ILE A 48 -19.72 7.57 -22.28
C ILE A 48 -19.97 8.88 -23.04
N ALA A 49 -19.28 9.97 -22.68
CA ALA A 49 -19.38 11.25 -23.38
C ALA A 49 -18.92 11.14 -24.85
N ILE A 50 -17.81 10.42 -25.11
CA ILE A 50 -17.32 10.17 -26.47
C ILE A 50 -18.33 9.36 -27.27
N ALA A 51 -18.95 8.35 -26.66
CA ALA A 51 -19.93 7.50 -27.30
C ALA A 51 -21.17 8.30 -27.70
N ILE A 52 -21.68 9.14 -26.80
CA ILE A 52 -22.83 10.03 -27.06
C ILE A 52 -22.50 11.05 -28.17
N ASP A 53 -21.34 11.72 -28.09
CA ASP A 53 -20.91 12.71 -29.09
C ASP A 53 -20.75 12.10 -30.49
N SER A 54 -20.16 10.91 -30.57
CA SER A 54 -19.98 10.17 -31.83
C SER A 54 -21.31 9.65 -32.38
N GLY A 55 -22.21 9.22 -31.50
CA GLY A 55 -23.56 8.78 -31.85
C GLY A 55 -24.42 9.89 -32.44
N VAL A 56 -24.45 11.09 -31.82
CA VAL A 56 -25.15 12.27 -32.35
C VAL A 56 -24.63 12.67 -33.73
N LYS A 57 -23.34 12.47 -33.99
CA LYS A 57 -22.70 12.73 -35.29
C LYS A 57 -22.91 11.62 -36.32
N GLY A 58 -23.71 10.59 -36.01
CA GLY A 58 -24.05 9.50 -36.94
C GLY A 58 -22.96 8.44 -37.12
N LYS A 59 -21.94 8.40 -36.25
CA LYS A 59 -20.84 7.41 -36.38
C LYS A 59 -21.23 5.98 -35.98
N PHE A 60 -22.38 5.81 -35.33
CA PHE A 60 -22.85 4.53 -34.79
C PHE A 60 -24.21 4.11 -35.37
N GLY A 61 -24.43 4.43 -36.65
CA GLY A 61 -25.63 4.10 -37.39
C GLY A 61 -26.66 5.23 -37.42
N ASP A 62 -27.86 4.90 -37.89
CA ASP A 62 -28.92 5.87 -38.14
C ASP A 62 -29.41 6.56 -36.86
N TYR A 63 -29.62 7.87 -36.97
CA TYR A 63 -30.07 8.73 -35.89
C TYR A 63 -31.56 9.04 -36.02
N TYR A 64 -32.35 8.58 -35.04
CA TYR A 64 -33.80 8.81 -34.99
C TYR A 64 -34.24 9.74 -33.84
N GLY A 65 -33.29 10.43 -33.19
CA GLY A 65 -33.54 11.28 -32.03
C GLY A 65 -32.80 10.84 -30.77
N ILE A 66 -32.65 11.75 -29.80
CA ILE A 66 -31.99 11.46 -28.52
C ILE A 66 -33.01 10.93 -27.53
N ASN A 67 -32.85 9.65 -27.19
CA ASN A 67 -33.57 8.98 -26.14
C ASN A 67 -32.66 7.93 -25.50
N VAL A 68 -33.11 7.31 -24.41
CA VAL A 68 -32.35 6.31 -23.66
C VAL A 68 -31.92 5.14 -24.56
N VAL A 69 -32.80 4.67 -25.46
CA VAL A 69 -32.52 3.56 -26.37
C VAL A 69 -31.42 3.92 -27.38
N SER A 70 -31.47 5.12 -27.96
CA SER A 70 -30.43 5.61 -28.88
C SER A 70 -29.06 5.66 -28.18
N ILE A 71 -29.02 6.17 -26.95
CA ILE A 71 -27.77 6.26 -26.18
C ILE A 71 -27.24 4.87 -25.84
N ILE A 72 -28.09 3.93 -25.44
CA ILE A 72 -27.67 2.53 -25.18
C ILE A 72 -27.07 1.89 -26.45
N LYS A 73 -27.69 2.09 -27.61
CA LYS A 73 -27.15 1.60 -28.89
C LYS A 73 -25.77 2.18 -29.18
N TRP A 74 -25.57 3.47 -28.95
CA TRP A 74 -24.27 4.11 -29.13
C TRP A 74 -23.22 3.61 -28.14
N LEU A 75 -23.60 3.33 -26.89
CA LEU A 75 -22.70 2.74 -25.91
C LEU A 75 -22.26 1.34 -26.36
N ASN A 76 -23.18 0.48 -26.81
CA ASN A 76 -22.85 -0.83 -27.38
C ASN A 76 -21.91 -0.70 -28.58
N ALA A 77 -22.24 0.16 -29.54
CA ALA A 77 -21.38 0.39 -30.71
C ALA A 77 -20.00 0.92 -30.33
N TYR A 78 -19.90 1.79 -29.31
CA TYR A 78 -18.62 2.26 -28.79
C TYR A 78 -17.80 1.14 -28.14
N GLN A 79 -18.43 0.22 -27.41
CA GLN A 79 -17.72 -0.92 -26.79
C GLN A 79 -17.04 -1.80 -27.85
N GLU A 80 -17.70 -2.00 -28.99
CA GLU A 80 -17.19 -2.82 -30.09
C GLU A 80 -16.26 -2.05 -31.05
N SER A 81 -16.26 -0.71 -30.95
CA SER A 81 -15.51 0.17 -31.84
C SER A 81 -13.99 -0.01 -31.73
N ASP A 82 -13.31 0.11 -32.87
CA ASP A 82 -11.85 0.07 -32.92
C ASP A 82 -11.19 1.24 -32.17
N ILE A 83 -11.92 2.35 -32.03
CA ILE A 83 -11.49 3.52 -31.22
C ILE A 83 -11.25 3.08 -29.78
N ARG A 84 -12.18 2.31 -29.18
CA ARG A 84 -12.01 1.82 -27.81
C ARG A 84 -10.85 0.83 -27.69
N LYS A 85 -10.70 -0.08 -28.66
CA LYS A 85 -9.59 -1.05 -28.70
C LYS A 85 -8.22 -0.37 -28.79
N LEU A 86 -8.10 0.69 -29.58
CA LEU A 86 -6.89 1.50 -29.72
C LEU A 86 -6.54 2.23 -28.42
N CYS A 87 -7.53 2.83 -27.76
CA CYS A 87 -7.35 3.47 -26.45
C CYS A 87 -6.89 2.47 -25.39
N PHE A 88 -7.50 1.28 -25.34
CA PHE A 88 -7.13 0.25 -24.37
C PHE A 88 -5.70 -0.28 -24.61
N THR A 89 -5.34 -0.53 -25.88
CA THR A 89 -3.98 -0.96 -26.25
C THR A 89 -2.93 0.09 -25.89
N SER A 90 -3.22 1.36 -26.17
CA SER A 90 -2.32 2.48 -25.84
C SER A 90 -2.16 2.65 -24.33
N TYR A 91 -3.23 2.50 -23.56
CA TYR A 91 -3.21 2.54 -22.11
C TYR A 91 -2.39 1.38 -21.53
N ARG A 92 -2.59 0.14 -22.01
CA ARG A 92 -1.78 -1.02 -21.60
C ARG A 92 -0.30 -0.82 -21.89
N LYS A 93 0.04 -0.33 -23.08
CA LYS A 93 1.43 -0.01 -23.44
C LYS A 93 2.02 1.07 -22.52
N MET A 94 1.24 2.09 -22.15
CA MET A 94 1.68 3.09 -21.18
C MET A 94 1.91 2.47 -19.79
N LEU A 95 1.05 1.55 -19.35
CA LEU A 95 1.23 0.82 -18.09
C LEU A 95 2.47 -0.07 -18.12
N GLU A 96 2.76 -0.74 -19.24
CA GLU A 96 3.99 -1.52 -19.42
C GLU A 96 5.24 -0.62 -19.39
N LEU A 97 5.19 0.56 -20.02
CA LEU A 97 6.28 1.54 -19.98
C LEU A 97 6.45 2.20 -18.60
N LYS A 98 5.37 2.32 -17.83
CA LYS A 98 5.38 2.86 -16.46
C LYS A 98 5.55 1.79 -15.39
N ALA A 99 5.55 0.52 -15.76
CA ALA A 99 5.88 -0.55 -14.83
C ALA A 99 7.32 -0.29 -14.39
N LEU A 100 7.49 0.01 -13.10
CA LEU A 100 8.80 -0.06 -12.45
C LEU A 100 9.42 -1.40 -12.85
N PRO A 101 10.73 -1.46 -13.15
CA PRO A 101 11.38 -2.72 -13.46
C PRO A 101 10.94 -3.74 -12.42
N GLN A 102 10.49 -4.93 -12.87
CA GLN A 102 10.16 -6.02 -11.96
C GLN A 102 11.27 -6.07 -10.92
N GLN A 103 10.91 -5.99 -9.65
CA GLN A 103 11.86 -6.07 -8.55
C GLN A 103 12.62 -7.38 -8.76
N THR A 104 13.80 -7.32 -9.37
CA THR A 104 14.67 -8.48 -9.50
C THR A 104 14.82 -8.98 -8.09
N SER A 105 14.41 -10.22 -7.83
CA SER A 105 14.64 -10.85 -6.54
C SER A 105 16.13 -10.70 -6.29
N LYS A 106 16.52 -9.82 -5.37
CA LYS A 106 17.92 -9.63 -5.00
C LYS A 106 18.48 -11.02 -4.74
N SER A 107 19.62 -11.33 -5.33
CA SER A 107 20.30 -12.57 -5.03
C SER A 107 20.52 -12.68 -3.52
N GLU A 108 20.60 -13.89 -2.99
CA GLU A 108 20.86 -14.09 -1.55
C GLU A 108 22.15 -13.37 -1.11
N ALA A 109 23.13 -13.26 -2.02
CA ALA A 109 24.36 -12.50 -1.84
C ALA A 109 24.12 -10.99 -1.67
N GLU A 110 23.28 -10.38 -2.52
CA GLU A 110 22.95 -8.96 -2.42
C GLU A 110 22.15 -8.64 -1.15
N ILE A 111 21.25 -9.54 -0.76
CA ILE A 111 20.50 -9.42 0.52
C ILE A 111 21.48 -9.49 1.69
N TYR A 112 22.40 -10.45 1.67
CA TYR A 112 23.43 -10.59 2.69
C TYR A 112 24.29 -9.33 2.82
N GLN A 113 24.80 -8.81 1.70
CA GLN A 113 25.64 -7.61 1.69
C GLN A 113 24.88 -6.39 2.18
N SER A 114 23.61 -6.23 1.76
CA SER A 114 22.75 -5.15 2.22
C SER A 114 22.53 -5.20 3.74
N ASN A 115 22.24 -6.38 4.29
CA ASN A 115 22.02 -6.54 5.73
C ASN A 115 23.31 -6.35 6.53
N ARG A 116 24.45 -6.80 6.01
CA ARG A 116 25.77 -6.58 6.60
C ARG A 116 26.12 -5.10 6.71
N LEU A 117 26.00 -4.36 5.60
CA LEU A 117 26.30 -2.92 5.58
C LEU A 117 25.38 -2.16 6.53
N TYR A 118 24.10 -2.50 6.55
CA TYR A 118 23.13 -1.89 7.47
C TYR A 118 23.48 -2.16 8.95
N ALA A 119 23.86 -3.40 9.29
CA ALA A 119 24.26 -3.73 10.66
C ALA A 119 25.50 -2.95 11.12
N ILE A 120 26.50 -2.80 10.23
CA ILE A 120 27.71 -2.02 10.50
C ILE A 120 27.36 -0.54 10.69
N GLU A 121 26.60 0.05 9.76
CA GLU A 121 26.18 1.45 9.84
C GLU A 121 25.46 1.75 11.17
N LYS A 122 24.58 0.84 11.60
CA LYS A 122 23.87 0.99 12.88
C LYS A 122 24.80 0.88 14.10
N PHE A 123 25.83 0.05 14.03
CA PHE A 123 26.84 -0.01 15.08
C PHE A 123 27.70 1.26 15.11
N ASP A 124 28.10 1.78 13.96
CA ASP A 124 28.87 3.02 13.84
C ASP A 124 28.08 4.22 14.38
N GLY A 125 26.77 4.28 14.07
CA GLY A 125 25.85 5.25 14.66
C GLY A 125 25.78 5.14 16.18
N PHE A 126 25.69 3.91 16.71
CA PHE A 126 25.71 3.68 18.17
C PHE A 126 27.02 4.14 18.83
N LEU A 127 28.18 3.91 18.20
CA LEU A 127 29.47 4.37 18.73
C LEU A 127 29.56 5.91 18.76
N ARG A 128 28.96 6.59 17.78
CA ARG A 128 28.97 8.04 17.64
C ARG A 128 28.01 8.74 18.60
N ASP A 129 26.74 8.34 18.57
CA ASP A 129 25.65 9.07 19.21
C ASP A 129 25.21 8.43 20.53
N GLY A 130 25.69 7.21 20.83
CA GLY A 130 25.23 6.41 21.98
C GLY A 130 23.77 5.97 21.87
N TYR A 131 23.09 6.29 20.77
CA TYR A 131 21.69 6.07 20.54
C TYR A 131 21.48 5.09 19.40
N PHE A 132 20.61 4.10 19.62
CA PHE A 132 20.27 3.07 18.65
C PHE A 132 18.76 3.05 18.45
N ASP A 133 18.29 3.57 17.31
CA ASP A 133 16.91 3.40 16.85
C ASP A 133 16.88 2.54 15.58
N ASP A 134 16.67 1.26 15.81
CA ASP A 134 16.26 0.29 14.81
C ASP A 134 14.94 -0.30 15.31
N TRP A 135 14.00 -0.58 14.42
CA TRP A 135 12.75 -1.28 14.78
C TRP A 135 12.99 -2.74 15.20
N GLY A 136 14.25 -3.12 15.43
CA GLY A 136 14.69 -4.28 16.20
C GLY A 136 14.65 -5.59 15.42
N ASN A 137 14.10 -5.59 14.21
CA ASN A 137 13.84 -6.84 13.48
C ASN A 137 14.97 -7.23 12.54
N CYS A 138 15.49 -6.32 11.71
CA CYS A 138 16.42 -6.71 10.65
C CYS A 138 17.84 -6.99 11.17
N THR A 139 18.44 -6.08 11.93
CA THR A 139 19.80 -6.24 12.47
C THR A 139 19.90 -7.41 13.46
N TYR A 140 18.92 -7.54 14.37
CA TYR A 140 18.88 -8.65 15.34
C TYR A 140 18.77 -9.99 14.62
N SER A 141 17.83 -10.12 13.69
CA SER A 141 17.60 -11.41 13.00
C SER A 141 18.83 -11.78 12.19
N PHE A 142 19.43 -10.83 11.48
CA PHE A 142 20.68 -11.05 10.75
C PHE A 142 21.82 -11.53 11.67
N LEU A 143 22.10 -10.82 12.77
CA LEU A 143 23.20 -11.22 13.68
C LEU A 143 22.94 -12.55 14.40
N ALA A 144 21.68 -12.86 14.71
CA ALA A 144 21.28 -14.14 15.30
C ALA A 144 21.40 -15.30 14.29
N GLU A 145 20.98 -15.09 13.04
CA GLU A 145 21.13 -16.06 11.95
C GLU A 145 22.60 -16.36 11.65
N GLN A 146 23.46 -15.34 11.69
CA GLN A 146 24.91 -15.51 11.53
C GLN A 146 25.59 -16.10 12.78
N GLN A 147 24.83 -16.41 13.85
CA GLN A 147 25.35 -16.92 15.12
C GLN A 147 26.44 -16.01 15.73
N ILE A 148 26.38 -14.71 15.42
CA ILE A 148 27.24 -13.68 16.00
C ILE A 148 26.65 -13.25 17.34
N LEU A 149 25.32 -13.10 17.38
CA LEU A 149 24.55 -12.84 18.60
C LEU A 149 24.05 -14.16 19.19
N ASN A 150 24.91 -14.83 19.97
CA ASN A 150 24.56 -16.09 20.63
C ASN A 150 24.02 -15.83 22.04
N LEU A 151 22.70 -15.71 22.15
CA LEU A 151 22.01 -15.63 23.44
C LEU A 151 21.63 -17.02 23.93
N THR A 152 22.00 -17.33 25.17
CA THR A 152 21.52 -18.54 25.84
C THR A 152 20.01 -18.48 26.08
N LEU A 153 19.39 -19.62 26.39
CA LEU A 153 17.97 -19.64 26.75
C LEU A 153 17.70 -18.75 27.98
N GLU A 154 18.61 -18.80 28.97
CA GLU A 154 18.54 -17.99 30.18
C GLU A 154 18.63 -16.49 29.87
N ASP A 155 19.56 -16.08 28.99
CA ASP A 155 19.68 -14.69 28.55
C ASP A 155 18.42 -14.20 27.84
N LYS A 156 17.84 -15.03 26.97
CA LYS A 156 16.59 -14.70 26.28
C LYS A 156 15.45 -14.48 27.27
N HIS A 157 15.30 -15.34 28.28
CA HIS A 157 14.30 -15.17 29.33
C HIS A 157 14.54 -13.90 30.16
N ARG A 158 15.80 -13.66 30.59
CA ARG A 158 16.17 -12.47 31.35
C ARG A 158 15.87 -11.17 30.59
N ILE A 159 16.27 -11.12 29.32
CA ILE A 159 16.05 -9.96 28.44
C ILE A 159 14.56 -9.75 28.18
N TYR A 160 13.81 -10.84 27.97
CA TYR A 160 12.36 -10.78 27.76
C TYR A 160 11.62 -10.21 28.98
N GLU A 161 11.96 -10.65 30.19
CA GLU A 161 11.37 -10.13 31.42
C GLU A 161 11.73 -8.65 31.63
N LEU A 162 12.97 -8.25 31.33
CA LEU A 162 13.37 -6.85 31.37
C LEU A 162 12.58 -6.00 30.36
N ALA A 163 12.40 -6.51 29.14
CA ALA A 163 11.61 -5.87 28.09
C ALA A 163 10.16 -5.70 28.53
N ARG A 164 9.56 -6.76 29.08
CA ARG A 164 8.19 -6.76 29.59
C ARG A 164 8.01 -5.66 30.64
N ARG A 165 8.90 -5.59 31.63
CA ARG A 165 8.88 -4.53 32.66
C ARG A 165 8.96 -3.13 32.07
N ARG A 166 9.84 -2.88 31.10
CA ARG A 166 9.98 -1.57 30.43
C ARG A 166 8.73 -1.19 29.64
N VAL A 167 8.18 -2.12 28.85
CA VAL A 167 6.95 -1.86 28.08
C VAL A 167 5.77 -1.58 29.02
N THR A 168 5.60 -2.38 30.07
CA THR A 168 4.55 -2.17 31.09
C THR A 168 4.71 -0.80 31.78
N ALA A 169 5.93 -0.39 32.14
CA ALA A 169 6.18 0.91 32.76
C ALA A 169 5.81 2.08 31.81
N ASN A 170 6.30 2.04 30.57
CA ASN A 170 6.01 3.07 29.56
C ASN A 170 4.51 3.17 29.25
N LEU A 171 3.81 2.03 29.20
CA LEU A 171 2.37 2.00 29.01
C LEU A 171 1.64 2.58 30.22
N ARG A 172 2.04 2.25 31.46
CA ARG A 172 1.45 2.80 32.69
C ARG A 172 1.55 4.33 32.77
N GLU A 173 2.67 4.90 32.32
CA GLU A 173 2.81 6.36 32.19
C GLU A 173 1.83 6.95 31.16
N SER A 174 1.50 6.19 30.13
CA SER A 174 0.57 6.59 29.05
C SER A 174 -0.91 6.28 29.34
N VAL A 175 -1.22 5.42 30.34
CA VAL A 175 -2.59 4.97 30.70
C VAL A 175 -3.50 6.12 31.13
N VAL A 176 -2.95 7.27 31.52
CA VAL A 176 -3.72 8.43 32.03
C VAL A 176 -4.74 8.97 31.00
N LYS A 177 -4.64 8.61 29.70
CA LYS A 177 -5.47 9.24 28.66
C LYS A 177 -6.24 8.31 27.70
N ASP A 178 -6.00 6.99 27.66
CA ASP A 178 -6.55 6.14 26.59
C ASP A 178 -7.04 4.76 27.07
N SER A 179 -8.29 4.42 26.74
CA SER A 179 -8.92 3.11 27.02
C SER A 179 -8.23 1.95 26.29
N THR A 180 -7.64 2.22 25.12
CA THR A 180 -6.92 1.24 24.30
C THR A 180 -5.62 0.80 24.99
N VAL A 181 -4.87 1.76 25.55
CA VAL A 181 -3.63 1.50 26.31
C VAL A 181 -3.92 0.65 27.55
N ARG A 182 -5.10 0.84 28.17
CA ARG A 182 -5.54 0.07 29.34
C ARG A 182 -5.83 -1.40 28.99
N HIS A 183 -6.38 -1.67 27.81
CA HIS A 183 -6.61 -3.03 27.31
C HIS A 183 -5.29 -3.75 27.02
N ILE A 184 -4.37 -3.09 26.32
CA ILE A 184 -3.02 -3.57 26.00
C ILE A 184 -2.23 -3.91 27.28
N LEU A 185 -2.27 -3.03 28.30
CA LEU A 185 -1.61 -3.28 29.58
C LEU A 185 -2.13 -4.56 30.25
N LYS A 186 -3.46 -4.74 30.25
CA LYS A 186 -4.11 -5.92 30.82
C LYS A 186 -3.73 -7.20 30.07
N GLN A 187 -3.60 -7.14 28.73
CA GLN A 187 -3.16 -8.28 27.92
C GLN A 187 -1.71 -8.69 28.21
N ILE A 188 -0.80 -7.72 28.33
CA ILE A 188 0.61 -7.98 28.71
C ILE A 188 0.72 -8.58 30.12
N GLU A 189 -0.11 -8.13 31.05
CA GLU A 189 -0.16 -8.67 32.42
C GLU A 189 -0.75 -10.09 32.45
N MET A 190 -1.79 -10.36 31.67
CA MET A 190 -2.47 -11.66 31.58
C MET A 190 -1.73 -12.70 30.75
N GLY A 191 -0.73 -12.31 29.95
CA GLY A 191 0.04 -13.23 29.10
C GLY A 191 -0.73 -13.72 27.88
N ASP A 192 -1.83 -13.05 27.52
CA ASP A 192 -2.70 -13.41 26.40
C ASP A 192 -2.12 -12.89 25.07
N GLY A 193 -1.11 -13.60 24.56
CA GLY A 193 -0.64 -13.76 23.15
C GLY A 193 -0.54 -12.57 22.18
N SER A 194 -1.49 -11.64 22.20
CA SER A 194 -1.69 -10.52 21.29
C SER A 194 -0.60 -9.44 21.35
N ASP A 195 0.02 -9.19 22.51
CA ASP A 195 1.07 -8.17 22.69
C ASP A 195 2.50 -8.73 22.80
N ILE A 196 2.70 -10.01 22.45
CA ILE A 196 4.04 -10.63 22.32
C ILE A 196 4.92 -9.79 21.39
N TYR A 197 4.36 -9.16 20.36
CA TYR A 197 5.15 -8.41 19.37
C TYR A 197 5.86 -7.18 19.95
N ARG A 198 5.17 -6.36 20.77
CA ARG A 198 5.77 -5.16 21.36
C ARG A 198 6.87 -5.51 22.37
N VAL A 199 6.61 -6.52 23.20
CA VAL A 199 7.60 -7.03 24.16
C VAL A 199 8.79 -7.65 23.43
N LYS A 200 8.55 -8.43 22.36
CA LYS A 200 9.60 -9.04 21.53
C LYS A 200 10.46 -7.99 20.85
N MET A 201 9.89 -6.96 20.23
CA MET A 201 10.65 -5.85 19.64
C MET A 201 11.52 -5.16 20.69
N GLN A 202 10.97 -4.89 21.87
CA GLN A 202 11.73 -4.26 22.95
C GLN A 202 12.84 -5.17 23.47
N ALA A 203 12.62 -6.50 23.54
CA ALA A 203 13.62 -7.48 23.91
C ALA A 203 14.77 -7.51 22.89
N GLN A 204 14.47 -7.48 21.60
CA GLN A 204 15.49 -7.42 20.53
C GLN A 204 16.32 -6.14 20.61
N LYS A 205 15.69 -4.99 20.88
CA LYS A 205 16.38 -3.71 21.11
C LYS A 205 17.36 -3.79 22.29
N ILE A 206 16.92 -4.37 23.41
CA ILE A 206 17.78 -4.56 24.60
C ILE A 206 18.95 -5.49 24.27
N ALA A 207 18.69 -6.63 23.64
CA ALA A 207 19.72 -7.59 23.26
C ALA A 207 20.79 -7.00 22.35
N LEU A 208 20.38 -6.26 21.31
CA LEU A 208 21.30 -5.60 20.39
C LEU A 208 22.15 -4.55 21.10
N ARG A 209 21.52 -3.73 21.95
CA ARG A 209 22.24 -2.72 22.72
C ARG A 209 23.27 -3.34 23.66
N ASP A 210 22.87 -4.35 24.45
CA ASP A 210 23.77 -5.02 25.39
C ASP A 210 24.95 -5.70 24.63
N PHE A 211 24.69 -6.24 23.43
CA PHE A 211 25.73 -6.77 22.55
C PHE A 211 26.68 -5.69 22.01
N PHE A 212 26.16 -4.54 21.57
CA PHE A 212 26.98 -3.42 21.11
C PHE A 212 27.82 -2.81 22.23
N GLU A 213 27.28 -2.72 23.45
CA GLU A 213 28.02 -2.32 24.65
C GLU A 213 29.15 -3.32 24.96
N MET A 214 28.88 -4.62 24.84
CA MET A 214 29.92 -5.66 24.96
C MET A 214 31.02 -5.46 23.92
N LEU A 215 30.69 -5.28 22.63
CA LEU A 215 31.70 -5.05 21.58
C LEU A 215 32.52 -3.78 21.83
N ARG A 216 31.86 -2.69 22.25
CA ARG A 216 32.50 -1.43 22.61
C ARG A 216 33.48 -1.62 23.78
N SER A 217 33.09 -2.33 24.83
CA SER A 217 33.95 -2.60 25.99
C SER A 217 35.16 -3.49 25.66
N GLN A 218 35.02 -4.37 24.66
CA GLN A 218 36.10 -5.21 24.14
C GLN A 218 36.96 -4.51 23.09
N ASN A 219 36.63 -3.25 22.73
CA ASN A 219 37.26 -2.51 21.64
C ASN A 219 37.29 -3.28 20.31
N ARG A 220 36.21 -4.03 20.01
CA ARG A 220 36.06 -4.82 18.78
C ARG A 220 35.07 -4.15 17.85
N HIS A 221 35.37 -4.14 16.56
CA HIS A 221 34.48 -3.57 15.56
C HIS A 221 33.55 -4.62 14.95
N LEU A 222 32.29 -4.28 14.67
CA LEU A 222 31.33 -5.23 14.12
C LEU A 222 31.76 -5.75 12.73
N SER A 223 32.43 -4.92 11.92
CA SER A 223 32.98 -5.31 10.61
C SER A 223 34.07 -6.38 10.68
N GLU A 224 34.78 -6.50 11.81
CA GLU A 224 35.82 -7.52 12.02
C GLU A 224 35.22 -8.90 12.35
N ILE A 225 33.97 -8.91 12.81
CA ILE A 225 33.26 -10.10 13.26
C ILE A 225 32.39 -10.66 12.14
N ILE A 226 31.76 -9.79 11.35
CA ILE A 226 30.96 -10.21 10.19
C ILE A 226 31.89 -10.52 9.02
N LYS A 227 32.12 -11.80 8.77
CA LYS A 227 32.91 -12.28 7.62
C LYS A 227 32.26 -11.86 6.30
N ASP A 228 33.09 -11.56 5.30
CA ASP A 228 32.60 -11.46 3.93
C ASP A 228 32.21 -12.86 3.45
N LYS A 229 30.96 -13.03 3.00
CA LYS A 229 30.62 -14.15 2.13
C LYS A 229 31.26 -13.86 0.78
N ILE A 230 32.39 -14.50 0.52
CA ILE A 230 32.90 -14.67 -0.84
C ILE A 230 31.88 -15.56 -1.55
N VAL A 231 31.22 -15.03 -2.56
CA VAL A 231 30.33 -15.78 -3.47
C VAL A 231 31.18 -16.46 -4.52
#